data_AF-A0A2V6F661-F1
#
_entry.id   AF-A0A2V6F661-F1
#
_cell.length_a   1.000
_cell.length_b   1.000
_cell.length_c   1.000
_cell.angle_alpha   90.00
_cell.angle_beta   90.00
_cell.angle_gamma   90.00
#
_symmetry.space_group_name_H-M   'P 1'
#
loop_
_entity.id
_entity.type
_entity.pdbx_description
1 polymer ?
#
loop_
_entity_poly.entity_id
_entity_poly.type
_entity_poly.pdbx_seq_one_letter_code
_entity_poly.pdbx_strand_id
1 'polypeptide(L)' 'MTDDNWKDSQQSEIAATGLAPTDDRESVIIATLPAGSYTAIVRGVNDTSGVGLVEVFNLH' A
#
# COMPACT_ATOMS: atom_id res chain seq x y z
N MET A 1 6.07 -7.52 9.63
CA MET A 1 5.06 -6.50 9.33
C MET A 1 4.77 -6.67 7.85
N THR A 2 3.60 -7.17 7.54
CA THR A 2 3.14 -7.46 6.17
C THR A 2 1.99 -6.49 5.92
N ASP A 3 2.04 -5.71 4.85
CA ASP A 3 0.99 -4.74 4.52
C ASP A 3 -0.14 -5.43 3.77
N ASP A 4 -0.59 -6.59 4.25
CA ASP A 4 -1.63 -7.41 3.60
C ASP A 4 -3.03 -6.87 3.89
N ASN A 5 -3.15 -6.00 4.90
CA ASN A 5 -4.35 -5.27 5.25
C ASN A 5 -3.98 -3.80 5.50
N TRP A 6 -4.62 -2.87 4.79
CA TRP A 6 -4.31 -1.45 4.88
C TRP A 6 -4.53 -0.85 6.28
N LYS A 7 -5.27 -1.53 7.16
CA LYS A 7 -5.50 -1.10 8.54
C LYS A 7 -4.44 -1.56 9.53
N ASP A 8 -3.49 -2.40 9.14
CA ASP A 8 -2.56 -3.03 10.10
C ASP A 8 -1.65 -2.04 10.82
N SER A 9 -1.15 -1.02 10.10
CA SER A 9 -0.12 -0.11 10.63
C SER A 9 -0.43 1.38 10.40
N GLN A 10 -1.04 1.73 9.27
CA GLN A 10 -1.17 3.13 8.82
C GLN A 10 -2.63 3.56 8.60
N GLN A 11 -3.59 2.88 9.24
CA GLN A 11 -5.03 3.13 9.03
C GLN A 11 -5.41 4.61 9.08
N SER A 12 -4.98 5.34 10.10
CA SER A 12 -5.36 6.75 10.29
C SER A 12 -4.78 7.67 9.20
N GLU A 13 -3.54 7.43 8.80
CA GLU A 13 -2.87 8.20 7.73
C GLU A 13 -3.53 7.90 6.38
N ILE A 14 -3.76 6.62 6.08
CA ILE A 14 -4.43 6.16 4.86
C ILE A 14 -5.85 6.71 4.78
N ALA A 15 -6.62 6.65 5.86
CA ALA A 15 -7.97 7.21 5.91
C ALA A 15 -7.97 8.73 5.69
N ALA A 16 -6.97 9.45 6.20
CA ALA A 16 -6.83 10.89 6.01
C ALA A 16 -6.54 11.29 4.55
N THR A 17 -5.98 10.38 3.73
CA THR A 17 -5.74 10.65 2.30
C THR A 17 -7.02 10.69 1.46
N GLY A 18 -8.11 10.09 1.93
CA GLY A 18 -9.32 9.87 1.13
C GLY A 18 -9.17 8.79 0.03
N LEU A 19 -8.02 8.13 -0.04
CA LEU A 19 -7.71 7.02 -0.96
C LEU A 19 -7.77 5.65 -0.25
N ALA A 20 -8.45 5.58 0.89
CA ALA A 20 -8.61 4.33 1.61
C ALA A 20 -9.35 3.30 0.73
N PRO A 21 -8.79 2.09 0.57
CA PRO A 21 -9.45 1.03 -0.18
C PRO A 21 -10.76 0.62 0.49
N THR A 22 -11.69 0.07 -0.30
CA THR A 22 -12.98 -0.40 0.24
C THR A 22 -12.90 -1.78 0.87
N ASP A 23 -11.93 -2.61 0.45
CA ASP A 23 -11.70 -3.93 1.04
C ASP A 23 -10.51 -3.85 2.00
N ASP A 24 -10.74 -4.28 3.24
CA ASP A 24 -9.70 -4.27 4.27
C ASP A 24 -8.51 -5.16 3.91
N ARG A 25 -8.68 -6.15 3.03
CA ARG A 25 -7.62 -7.07 2.59
C ARG A 25 -6.75 -6.51 1.47
N GLU A 26 -6.92 -5.23 1.13
CA GLU A 26 -6.05 -4.55 0.18
C GLU A 26 -4.80 -4.02 0.88
N SER A 27 -3.67 -4.11 0.18
CA SER A 27 -2.38 -3.66 0.65
C SER A 27 -2.14 -2.17 0.35
N VAL A 28 -1.73 -1.40 1.36
CA VAL A 28 -1.37 0.02 1.19
C VAL A 28 -0.18 0.36 2.08
N ILE A 29 0.74 1.15 1.54
CA ILE A 29 1.88 1.71 2.27
C ILE A 29 1.94 3.21 1.99
N ILE A 30 2.03 4.02 3.03
CA ILE A 30 2.38 5.44 2.92
C ILE A 30 3.84 5.61 3.35
N ALA A 31 4.65 6.22 2.50
CA ALA A 31 6.05 6.48 2.81
C ALA A 31 6.44 7.89 2.38
N THR A 32 7.11 8.61 3.29
CA THR A 32 7.77 9.88 2.96
C THR A 32 9.16 9.57 2.41
N LEU A 33 9.32 9.71 1.09
CA LEU A 33 10.55 9.39 0.39
C LEU A 33 11.24 10.69 -0.06
N PRO A 34 12.54 10.89 0.26
CA PRO A 34 13.34 11.95 -0.35
C PRO A 34 13.38 11.87 -1.88
N ALA A 35 13.86 12.91 -2.54
CA ALA A 35 14.04 12.86 -3.99
C ALA A 35 15.04 11.75 -4.38
N GLY A 36 14.59 10.82 -5.22
CA GLY A 36 15.37 9.65 -5.61
C GLY A 36 14.56 8.66 -6.44
N SER A 37 15.22 7.60 -6.91
CA SER A 37 14.55 6.48 -7.58
C SER A 37 14.23 5.39 -6.57
N TYR A 38 12.99 4.88 -6.61
CA TYR A 38 12.50 3.84 -5.72
C TYR A 38 11.86 2.71 -6.51
N THR A 39 11.87 1.52 -5.92
CA THR A 39 11.24 0.32 -6.49
C THR A 39 10.20 -0.18 -5.51
N ALA A 40 8.96 -0.33 -5.98
CA ALA A 40 7.93 -1.04 -5.23
C ALA A 40 8.09 -2.54 -5.47
N ILE A 41 8.13 -3.33 -4.40
CA ILE A 41 8.17 -4.79 -4.46
C ILE A 41 6.79 -5.30 -4.05
N VAL A 42 6.13 -6.03 -4.95
CA VAL A 42 4.80 -6.61 -4.73
C VAL A 42 4.90 -8.12 -4.76
N ARG A 43 4.23 -8.79 -3.83
CA ARG A 43 4.21 -10.25 -3.71
C ARG A 43 2.84 -10.71 -3.22
N GLY A 44 2.34 -11.83 -3.75
CA GLY A 44 1.15 -12.47 -3.22
C GLY A 44 1.39 -13.05 -1.82
N VAL A 45 0.39 -12.97 -0.95
CA VAL A 45 0.41 -13.60 0.38
C VAL A 45 0.75 -15.08 0.23
N ASN A 46 1.61 -15.61 1.11
CA ASN A 46 2.11 -17.00 1.07
C ASN A 46 2.77 -17.39 -0.27
N ASP A 47 3.47 -16.45 -0.92
CA ASP A 47 4.17 -16.65 -2.21
C ASP A 47 3.23 -17.12 -3.35
N THR A 48 1.95 -16.75 -3.26
CA THR A 48 0.97 -17.05 -4.31
C THR A 48 1.17 -16.17 -5.55
N SER A 49 0.66 -16.64 -6.68
CA SER A 49 0.70 -15.92 -7.97
C SER A 49 -0.71 -15.56 -8.42
N GLY A 50 -0.84 -14.44 -9.14
CA GLY A 50 -2.10 -13.93 -9.65
C GLY A 50 -1.90 -12.64 -10.44
N VAL A 51 -3.01 -11.99 -10.80
CA VAL A 51 -3.01 -10.64 -11.38
C VAL A 51 -3.22 -9.64 -10.25
N GLY A 52 -2.32 -8.67 -10.14
CA GLY A 52 -2.43 -7.55 -9.21
C GLY A 52 -2.44 -6.22 -9.95
N LEU A 53 -3.24 -5.27 -9.46
CA LEU A 53 -3.20 -3.87 -9.87
C LEU A 53 -2.35 -3.10 -8.87
N VAL A 54 -1.48 -2.22 -9.37
CA VAL A 54 -0.63 -1.36 -8.54
C VAL A 54 -0.84 0.07 -8.97
N GLU A 55 -1.14 0.94 -8.01
CA GLU A 55 -1.34 2.37 -8.21
C GLU A 55 -0.38 3.13 -7.29
N VAL A 56 0.16 4.25 -7.80
CA VAL A 56 1.10 5.09 -7.05
C VAL A 56 0.58 6.52 -7.06
N PHE A 57 0.41 7.08 -5.87
CA PHE A 57 -0.09 8.44 -5.67
C PHE A 57 0.98 9.30 -5.00
N ASN A 58 1.06 10.56 -5.42
CA ASN A 58 1.82 11.58 -4.71
C ASN A 58 0.86 12.35 -3.79
N LEU A 59 1.11 12.28 -2.48
CA LEU A 59 0.34 13.01 -1.48
C LEU A 59 1.04 14.36 -1.24
N HIS A 60 0.31 15.46 -1.39
CA HIS A 60 0.81 16.83 -1.17
C HIS A 60 0.48 17.35 0.23
#